data_AF-A0A3D0P6H4-F1
#
_entry.id   AF-A0A3D0P6H4-F1
#
_cell.length_a   1.000
_cell.length_b   1.000
_cell.length_c   1.000
_cell.angle_alpha   90.00
_cell.angle_beta   90.00
_cell.angle_gamma   90.00
#
_symmetry.space_group_name_H-M   'P 1'
#
loop_
_entity.id
_entity.type
_entity.pdbx_description
1 polymer ?
#
loop_
_entity_poly.entity_id
_entity_poly.type
_entity_poly.pdbx_seq_one_letter_code
_entity_poly.pdbx_strand_id
1 'polypeptide(L)' 'MALRSLLEESLPESLFGNTDRFSWHATPVGIAALWTGKVVPTSPPFEQALEEGMTVGLDLSREEREFHQVRQGLVLLFHS' A
#
# COMPACT_ATOMS: atom_id res chain seq x y z
N MET A 1 -17.35 -10.41 2.55
CA MET A 1 -16.74 -9.76 1.36
C MET A 1 -15.27 -10.08 1.35
N ALA A 2 -14.65 -10.24 0.18
CA ALA A 2 -13.21 -10.50 0.10
C ALA A 2 -12.43 -9.20 0.35
N LEU A 3 -11.37 -9.26 1.17
CA LEU A 3 -10.48 -8.14 1.49
C LEU A 3 -10.03 -7.38 0.22
N ARG A 4 -9.72 -8.12 -0.86
CA ARG A 4 -9.34 -7.55 -2.15
C ARG A 4 -10.40 -6.64 -2.75
N SER A 5 -11.68 -7.02 -2.69
CA SER A 5 -12.76 -6.20 -3.23
C SER A 5 -12.91 -4.88 -2.46
N LEU A 6 -12.80 -4.95 -1.12
CA LEU A 6 -12.83 -3.76 -0.27
C LEU A 6 -11.67 -2.80 -0.57
N LEU A 7 -10.46 -3.35 -0.80
CA LEU A 7 -9.30 -2.56 -1.20
C LEU A 7 -9.53 -1.91 -2.57
N GLU A 8 -9.96 -2.68 -3.57
CA GLU A 8 -10.23 -2.16 -4.93
C GLU A 8 -11.23 -0.99 -4.93
N GLU A 9 -12.23 -1.04 -4.06
CA GLU A 9 -13.23 0.02 -3.90
C GLU A 9 -12.70 1.22 -3.11
N SER A 10 -11.87 0.99 -2.07
CA SER A 10 -11.39 2.06 -1.18
C SER A 10 -10.19 2.83 -1.74
N LEU A 11 -9.28 2.18 -2.48
CA LEU A 11 -8.08 2.79 -3.05
C LEU A 11 -8.34 4.15 -3.75
N PRO A 12 -9.31 4.29 -4.68
CA PRO A 12 -9.50 5.56 -5.38
C PRO A 12 -9.92 6.74 -4.49
N GLU A 13 -10.66 6.50 -3.39
CA GLU A 13 -11.15 7.57 -2.50
C GLU A 13 -10.24 7.82 -1.30
N SER A 14 -9.43 6.84 -0.91
CA SER A 14 -8.61 6.87 0.31
C SER A 14 -7.20 7.41 0.13
N LEU A 15 -6.86 7.97 -1.03
CA LEU A 15 -5.51 8.49 -1.31
C LEU A 15 -5.19 9.68 -0.39
N PHE A 16 -4.14 9.57 0.43
CA PHE A 16 -3.71 10.65 1.32
C PHE A 16 -2.27 11.11 1.06
N GLY A 17 -1.45 10.30 0.39
CA GLY A 17 -0.07 10.64 0.09
C GLY A 17 0.41 9.92 -1.16
N ASN A 18 1.42 10.49 -1.83
CA ASN A 18 2.14 9.83 -2.90
C ASN A 18 3.62 10.06 -2.68
N THR A 19 4.40 9.03 -2.96
CA THR A 19 5.86 9.03 -2.94
C THR A 19 6.37 8.62 -4.31
N ASP A 20 7.68 8.41 -4.45
CA ASP A 20 8.30 8.13 -5.75
C ASP A 20 7.80 6.84 -6.40
N ARG A 21 7.48 5.82 -5.59
CA ARG A 21 7.07 4.49 -6.09
C ARG A 21 5.72 4.00 -5.57
N PHE A 22 5.16 4.68 -4.57
CA PHE A 22 3.91 4.27 -3.94
C PHE A 22 2.89 5.40 -3.84
N SER A 23 1.64 5.04 -4.07
CA SER A 23 0.48 5.81 -3.65
C SER A 23 -0.02 5.26 -2.32
N TRP A 24 -0.16 6.13 -1.34
CA TRP A 24 -0.53 5.80 0.02
C TRP A 24 -2.02 6.05 0.24
N HIS A 25 -2.73 5.00 0.64
CA HIS A 25 -4.17 5.01 0.82
C HIS A 25 -4.54 4.57 2.23
N ALA A 26 -5.39 5.34 2.90
CA ALA A 26 -5.88 5.02 4.25
C ALA A 26 -7.20 4.27 4.13
N THR A 27 -7.14 2.95 4.18
CA THR A 27 -8.31 2.07 4.03
C THR A 27 -8.88 1.69 5.41
N PRO A 28 -10.13 1.20 5.49
CA PRO A 28 -10.71 0.75 6.75
C PRO A 28 -9.97 -0.40 7.42
N VAL A 29 -9.14 -1.12 6.66
CA VAL A 29 -8.34 -2.25 7.16
C VAL A 29 -6.98 -1.79 7.66
N GLY A 30 -6.46 -0.66 7.15
CA GLY A 30 -5.13 -0.16 7.44
C GLY A 30 -4.58 0.68 6.30
N ILE A 31 -3.26 0.84 6.26
CA ILE A 31 -2.56 1.62 5.24
C ILE A 31 -2.25 0.74 4.03
N ALA A 32 -2.77 1.10 2.86
CA ALA A 32 -2.49 0.42 1.60
C ALA A 32 -1.53 1.26 0.76
N ALA A 33 -0.33 0.73 0.51
CA ALA A 33 0.65 1.29 -0.41
C ALA A 33 0.48 0.63 -1.79
N LEU A 34 -0.15 1.35 -2.71
CA LEU A 34 -0.31 0.93 -4.10
C LEU A 34 0.96 1.24 -4.88
N TRP A 35 1.52 0.22 -5.54
CA TRP A 35 2.70 0.38 -6.39
C TRP A 35 2.35 1.17 -7.66
N THR A 36 3.03 2.30 -7.86
CA THR A 36 2.91 3.17 -9.04
C THR A 36 4.13 3.11 -9.96
N GLY A 37 5.15 2.35 -9.58
CA GLY A 37 6.35 2.18 -10.38
C GLY A 37 6.09 1.50 -11.73
N LYS A 38 6.80 1.93 -12.79
CA LYS A 38 6.68 1.37 -14.15
C LYS A 38 7.05 -0.11 -14.26
N VAL A 39 7.88 -0.62 -13.35
CA VAL A 39 8.33 -2.00 -13.32
C VAL A 39 7.66 -2.68 -12.15
N VAL A 40 6.90 -3.76 -12.40
CA VAL A 40 6.34 -4.57 -11.32
C VAL A 40 7.51 -5.32 -10.66
N PRO A 41 7.75 -5.11 -9.37
CA PRO A 41 8.85 -5.77 -8.68
C PRO A 41 8.55 -7.26 -8.55
N THR A 42 9.59 -8.09 -8.68
CA THR A 42 9.49 -9.55 -8.59
C THR A 42 9.17 -10.02 -7.17
N SER A 43 9.49 -9.22 -6.17
CA SER A 43 9.17 -9.43 -4.76
C SER A 43 8.44 -8.21 -4.19
N PRO A 44 7.60 -8.37 -3.15
CA PRO A 44 6.94 -7.25 -2.51
C PRO A 44 8.00 -6.30 -1.89
N PRO A 45 8.11 -5.04 -2.35
CA PRO A 45 9.16 -4.11 -1.94
C PRO A 45 8.85 -3.46 -0.58
N PHE A 46 8.68 -4.28 0.47
CA PHE A 46 8.34 -3.81 1.81
C PHE A 46 9.39 -2.85 2.39
N GLU A 47 10.68 -3.09 2.14
CA GLU A 47 11.74 -2.18 2.61
C GLU A 47 11.59 -0.78 2.01
N GLN A 48 11.33 -0.68 0.70
CA GLN A 48 11.08 0.62 0.06
C GLN A 48 9.81 1.29 0.60
N ALA A 49 8.74 0.52 0.81
CA ALA A 49 7.53 1.06 1.42
C ALA A 49 7.79 1.54 2.86
N LEU A 50 8.61 0.87 3.66
CA LEU A 50 8.97 1.35 5.00
C LEU A 50 9.78 2.66 4.93
N GLU A 51 10.77 2.73 4.04
CA GLU A 51 11.57 3.94 3.84
C GLU A 51 10.71 5.12 3.35
N GLU A 52 9.92 4.91 2.30
CA GLU A 52 9.03 5.93 1.74
C GLU A 52 7.90 6.29 2.73
N GLY A 53 7.36 5.31 3.46
CA GLY A 53 6.36 5.50 4.51
C GLY A 53 6.86 6.46 5.59
N MET A 54 8.11 6.29 6.03
CA MET A 54 8.73 7.20 6.99
C MET A 54 8.84 8.63 6.45
N THR A 55 9.04 8.82 5.14
CA THR A 55 9.09 10.17 4.53
C THR A 55 7.75 10.88 4.54
N VAL A 56 6.65 10.13 4.51
CA VAL A 56 5.27 10.66 4.64
C VAL A 56 4.76 10.65 6.08
N GLY A 57 5.61 10.29 7.06
CA GLY A 57 5.27 10.28 8.47
C GLY A 57 4.50 9.04 8.94
N LEU A 58 4.57 7.93 8.20
CA LEU A 58 3.99 6.65 8.56
C LEU A 58 5.07 5.73 9.13
N ASP A 59 4.94 5.34 10.39
CA ASP A 59 5.80 4.33 11.01
C ASP A 59 5.12 2.95 10.95
N LEU A 60 5.31 2.26 9.83
CA LEU A 60 4.73 0.93 9.56
C LEU A 60 5.65 -0.20 10.05
N SER A 61 6.74 0.13 10.77
CA SER A 61 7.77 -0.84 11.16
C SER A 61 7.26 -1.97 12.06
N ARG A 62 6.18 -1.69 12.80
CA ARG A 62 5.55 -2.58 13.77
C ARG A 62 4.25 -3.21 13.27
N GLU A 63 3.79 -2.83 12.08
CA GLU A 63 2.53 -3.34 11.52
C GLU A 63 2.72 -4.69 10.84
N GLU A 64 1.66 -5.48 10.81
CA GLU A 64 1.57 -6.65 9.95
C GLU A 64 1.56 -6.21 8.49
N ARG A 65 2.28 -6.95 7.65
CA ARG A 65 2.53 -6.58 6.25
C ARG A 65 2.02 -7.69 5.37
N GLU A 66 1.01 -7.38 4.58
CA GLU A 66 0.47 -8.27 3.57
C GLU A 66 0.64 -7.67 2.19
N PHE A 67 0.64 -8.51 1.17
CA PHE A 67 0.61 -8.05 -0.21
C PHE A 67 -0.59 -8.65 -0.93
N HIS A 68 -1.24 -7.81 -1.71
CA HIS A 68 -2.41 -8.19 -2.48
C HIS A 68 -2.24 -7.70 -3.90
N GLN A 69 -2.41 -8.61 -4.85
CA GLN A 69 -2.49 -8.26 -6.25
C GLN A 69 -3.95 -7.98 -6.59
N VAL A 70 -4.22 -6.72 -6.91
CA VAL A 70 -5.55 -6.21 -7.28
C VAL A 70 -5.52 -5.72 -8.72
N ARG A 71 -6.68 -5.33 -9.27
CA ARG A 71 -6.78 -4.81 -10.63
C ARG A 71 -5.93 -3.56 -10.88
N GLN A 72 -5.78 -2.68 -9.88
CA GLN A 72 -4.98 -1.46 -10.01
C GLN A 72 -3.47 -1.73 -9.97
N GLY A 73 -3.03 -2.88 -9.45
CA GLY A 73 -1.62 -3.22 -9.33
C GLY A 73 -1.29 -4.03 -8.08
N LEU A 74 -0.01 -3.98 -7.69
CA LEU A 74 0.46 -4.55 -6.44
C LEU A 74 0.16 -3.58 -5.30
N VAL A 75 -0.52 -4.06 -4.26
CA VAL A 75 -0.79 -3.30 -3.04
C VAL A 75 -0.10 -3.98 -1.88
N LEU A 76 0.65 -3.20 -1.10
CA LEU A 76 1.16 -3.61 0.20
C LEU A 76 0.21 -3.08 1.27
N LEU A 77 -0.37 -3.95 2.06
CA LEU A 77 -1.28 -3.60 3.14
C LEU A 77 -0.51 -3.68 4.46
N PHE A 78 -0.61 -2.63 5.24
CA PHE A 78 -0.06 -2.52 6.58
C PHE A 78 -1.23 -2.34 7.55
N HIS A 79 -1.37 -3.26 8.52
CA HIS A 79 -2.45 -3.24 9.49
C HIS A 79 -2.00 -3.79 10.85
N SER A 80 -2.77 -3.51 11.90
CA SER A 80 -2.48 -3.87 13.30
C SER A 80 -3.60 -4.70 13.92
#